data_AF-A0A9X9EQ23-F1
#
_entry.id   AF-A0A9X9EQ23-F1
#
_cell.length_a   1.000
_cell.length_b   1.000
_cell.length_c   1.000
_cell.angle_alpha   90.00
_cell.angle_beta   90.00
_cell.angle_gamma   90.00
#
_symmetry.space_group_name_H-M   'P 1'
#
loop_
_entity.id
_entity.type
_entity.pdbx_description
1 polymer ?
#
loop_
_entity_poly.entity_id
_entity_poly.type
_entity_poly.pdbx_seq_one_letter_code
_entity_poly.pdbx_strand_id
1 'polypeptide(L)'
;RKTIQIYVTSNGGDVVAGFSAIDAIKSSKTKVETIGVGSCVSMGALLLISGHYRKAYPNTIILIHDGSMSVQSTSKKAKNTMNFYDRLDNRIKKFVVENTNISEELYAEKEDEEWYMFANDEGLSLGIVHEII
;
A
#
# COMPACT_ATOMS: atom_id res chain seq x y z
N ARG A 1 -20.69 -15.65 7.87
CA ARG A 1 -19.60 -16.09 6.96
C ARG A 1 -18.30 -16.06 7.76
N LYS A 2 -17.39 -17.04 7.62
CA LYS A 2 -16.10 -17.00 8.33
C LYS A 2 -15.22 -15.90 7.74
N THR A 3 -14.42 -15.22 8.56
CA THR A 3 -13.44 -14.24 8.11
C THR A 3 -12.47 -14.88 7.12
N ILE A 4 -12.14 -14.15 6.04
CA ILE A 4 -11.09 -14.54 5.09
C ILE A 4 -9.77 -13.99 5.62
N GLN A 5 -8.75 -14.84 5.71
CA GLN A 5 -7.40 -14.40 6.06
C GLN A 5 -6.52 -14.45 4.81
N ILE A 6 -5.83 -13.34 4.53
CA ILE A 6 -4.88 -13.20 3.44
C ILE A 6 -3.52 -12.92 4.05
N TYR A 7 -2.60 -13.84 3.87
CA TYR A 7 -1.20 -13.65 4.25
C TYR A 7 -0.50 -12.87 3.14
N VAL A 8 0.10 -11.74 3.49
CA VAL A 8 0.77 -10.84 2.56
C VAL A 8 2.28 -10.95 2.77
N THR A 9 2.95 -11.45 1.73
CA THR A 9 4.41 -11.41 1.59
C THR A 9 4.69 -11.02 0.14
N SER A 10 5.04 -9.77 -0.09
CA SER A 10 5.24 -9.24 -1.44
C SER A 10 6.22 -8.07 -1.41
N ASN A 11 7.12 -8.06 -2.39
CA ASN A 11 8.03 -6.94 -2.65
C ASN A 11 7.40 -5.84 -3.54
N GLY A 12 6.10 -5.94 -3.84
CA GLY A 12 5.41 -5.01 -4.73
C GLY A 12 5.11 -5.60 -6.10
N GLY A 13 4.99 -4.75 -7.11
CA GLY A 13 4.68 -5.13 -8.47
C GLY A 13 3.84 -4.08 -9.20
N ASP A 14 3.02 -4.52 -10.14
CA ASP A 14 2.16 -3.64 -10.92
C ASP A 14 1.03 -3.04 -10.06
N VAL A 15 1.00 -1.71 -9.97
CA VAL A 15 0.04 -0.96 -9.14
C VAL A 15 -1.38 -1.08 -9.67
N VAL A 16 -1.56 -1.09 -11.00
CA VAL A 16 -2.90 -1.17 -11.62
C VAL A 16 -3.51 -2.54 -11.38
N ALA A 17 -2.73 -3.60 -11.53
CA ALA A 17 -3.13 -4.95 -11.16
C ALA A 17 -3.41 -5.06 -9.65
N GLY A 18 -2.56 -4.42 -8.82
CA GLY A 18 -2.74 -4.37 -7.37
C GLY A 18 -4.07 -3.75 -6.94
N PHE A 19 -4.53 -2.68 -7.62
CA PHE A 19 -5.83 -2.07 -7.33
C PHE A 19 -7.00 -3.03 -7.52
N SER A 20 -6.92 -3.97 -8.48
CA SER A 20 -7.97 -4.99 -8.63
C SER A 20 -8.14 -5.86 -7.39
N ALA A 21 -7.04 -6.19 -6.71
CA ALA A 21 -7.06 -6.95 -5.47
C ALA A 21 -7.56 -6.10 -4.30
N ILE A 22 -7.16 -4.83 -4.22
CA ILE A 22 -7.68 -3.87 -3.23
C ILE A 22 -9.20 -3.75 -3.36
N ASP A 23 -9.71 -3.54 -4.57
CA ASP A 23 -11.14 -3.40 -4.82
C ASP A 23 -11.92 -4.68 -4.46
N ALA A 24 -11.37 -5.85 -4.78
CA ALA A 24 -11.96 -7.13 -4.39
C ALA A 24 -12.00 -7.30 -2.86
N ILE A 25 -10.93 -6.91 -2.16
CA ILE A 25 -10.86 -6.97 -0.70
C ILE A 25 -11.87 -6.00 -0.09
N LYS A 26 -11.88 -4.73 -0.50
CA LYS A 26 -12.75 -3.68 0.05
C LYS A 26 -14.23 -3.91 -0.24
N SER A 27 -14.56 -4.50 -1.39
CA SER A 27 -15.96 -4.81 -1.75
C SER A 27 -16.47 -6.13 -1.17
N SER A 28 -15.60 -6.93 -0.53
CA SER A 28 -16.00 -8.21 0.04
C SER A 28 -17.01 -8.04 1.18
N LYS A 29 -18.19 -8.65 1.02
CA LYS A 29 -19.21 -8.75 2.09
C LYS A 29 -18.71 -9.54 3.30
N THR A 30 -17.74 -10.43 3.10
CA THR A 30 -17.09 -11.18 4.18
C THR A 30 -15.89 -10.38 4.65
N LYS A 31 -15.75 -10.15 5.96
CA LYS A 31 -14.58 -9.48 6.53
C LYS A 31 -13.30 -10.19 6.06
N VAL A 32 -12.36 -9.39 5.57
CA VAL A 32 -11.03 -9.83 5.14
C VAL A 32 -9.99 -9.29 6.11
N GLU A 33 -9.22 -10.19 6.68
CA GLU A 33 -8.05 -9.91 7.50
C GLU A 33 -6.79 -10.06 6.65
N THR A 34 -5.99 -9.00 6.55
CA THR A 34 -4.67 -9.06 5.95
C THR A 34 -3.63 -9.28 7.04
N ILE A 35 -2.68 -10.18 6.80
CA ILE A 35 -1.66 -10.59 7.77
C ILE A 35 -0.30 -10.45 7.11
N GLY A 36 0.46 -9.43 7.50
CA GLY A 36 1.80 -9.18 6.95
C GLY A 36 2.82 -10.17 7.51
N VAL A 37 3.57 -10.84 6.64
CA VAL A 37 4.64 -11.78 6.98
C VAL A 37 5.88 -11.46 6.16
N GLY A 38 7.04 -11.34 6.80
CA GLY A 38 8.31 -11.11 6.09
C GLY A 38 8.36 -9.70 5.51
N SER A 39 8.15 -9.54 4.19
CA SER A 39 8.17 -8.23 3.53
C SER A 39 6.79 -7.88 2.94
N CYS A 40 6.33 -6.67 3.20
CA CYS A 40 5.14 -6.04 2.62
C CYS A 40 5.56 -4.68 2.06
N VAL A 41 6.13 -4.67 0.86
CA VAL A 41 6.82 -3.52 0.27
C VAL A 41 6.06 -3.02 -0.96
N SER A 42 6.02 -1.69 -1.16
CA SER A 42 5.41 -1.04 -2.32
C SER A 42 3.93 -1.46 -2.45
N MET A 43 3.50 -2.00 -3.59
CA MET A 43 2.13 -2.54 -3.75
C MET A 43 1.77 -3.60 -2.69
N GLY A 44 2.76 -4.31 -2.12
CA GLY A 44 2.55 -5.23 -0.99
C GLY A 44 2.08 -4.54 0.28
N ALA A 45 2.61 -3.34 0.59
CA ALA A 45 2.15 -2.54 1.73
C ALA A 45 0.70 -2.06 1.51
N LEU A 46 0.36 -1.63 0.29
CA LEU A 46 -1.00 -1.21 -0.05
C LEU A 46 -2.01 -2.37 0.06
N LEU A 47 -1.60 -3.59 -0.33
CA LEU A 47 -2.41 -4.80 -0.11
C LEU A 47 -2.62 -5.08 1.38
N LEU A 48 -1.57 -4.94 2.22
CA LEU A 48 -1.71 -5.06 3.67
C LEU A 48 -2.71 -4.03 4.22
N ILE A 49 -2.62 -2.77 3.79
CA ILE A 49 -3.52 -1.66 4.19
C ILE A 49 -4.98 -1.90 3.78
N SER A 50 -5.22 -2.67 2.71
CA SER A 50 -6.56 -2.88 2.16
C SER A 50 -7.49 -3.71 3.07
N GLY A 51 -6.94 -4.52 3.97
CA GLY A 51 -7.71 -5.37 4.87
C GLY A 51 -8.72 -4.60 5.73
N HIS A 52 -9.84 -5.24 6.04
CA HIS A 52 -10.82 -4.71 7.00
C HIS A 52 -10.29 -4.75 8.44
N TYR A 53 -9.35 -5.67 8.68
CA TYR A 53 -8.52 -5.71 9.88
C TYR A 53 -7.13 -6.21 9.48
N ARG A 54 -6.09 -5.65 10.09
CA ARG A 54 -4.72 -5.77 9.60
C ARG A 54 -3.84 -6.22 10.74
N LYS A 55 -3.16 -7.34 10.56
CA LYS A 55 -2.21 -7.90 11.52
C LYS A 55 -0.85 -8.03 10.88
N ALA A 56 0.20 -8.14 11.67
CA ALA A 56 1.52 -8.52 11.17
C ALA A 56 2.33 -9.26 12.24
N TYR A 57 3.30 -10.05 11.80
CA TYR A 57 4.34 -10.55 12.72
C TYR A 57 5.33 -9.44 13.09
N PRO A 58 6.03 -9.53 14.24
CA PRO A 58 6.88 -8.45 14.72
C PRO A 58 7.98 -8.01 13.75
N ASN A 59 8.54 -8.97 13.00
CA ASN A 59 9.64 -8.75 12.06
C ASN A 59 9.17 -8.38 10.64
N THR A 60 7.88 -8.13 10.44
CA THR A 60 7.37 -7.77 9.11
C THR A 60 7.89 -6.38 8.74
N ILE A 61 8.59 -6.30 7.61
CA ILE A 61 9.10 -5.07 7.02
C ILE A 61 8.00 -4.48 6.13
N ILE A 62 7.75 -3.19 6.30
CA ILE A 62 6.79 -2.42 5.51
C ILE A 62 7.57 -1.33 4.77
N LEU A 63 7.24 -1.10 3.50
CA LEU A 63 7.80 0.00 2.72
C LEU A 63 6.72 0.64 1.86
N ILE A 64 6.61 1.97 1.94
CA ILE A 64 5.77 2.79 1.06
C ILE A 64 6.72 3.75 0.31
N HIS A 65 6.53 3.88 -1.00
CA HIS A 65 7.28 4.80 -1.88
C HIS A 65 6.43 5.17 -3.10
N ASP A 66 6.90 6.11 -3.92
CA ASP A 66 6.29 6.56 -5.18
C ASP A 66 6.32 5.50 -6.30
N GLY A 67 7.23 4.51 -6.20
CA GLY A 67 7.37 3.44 -7.17
C GLY A 67 8.39 3.77 -8.24
N SER A 68 8.27 3.15 -9.41
CA SER A 68 9.19 3.42 -10.51
C SER A 68 8.49 3.34 -11.85
N MET A 69 8.87 4.24 -12.76
CA MET A 69 8.34 4.29 -14.11
C MET A 69 9.43 4.72 -15.09
N SER A 70 9.36 4.16 -16.30
CA SER A 70 10.10 4.65 -17.47
C SER A 70 9.14 4.83 -18.64
N VAL A 71 9.20 5.98 -19.31
CA VAL A 71 8.30 6.29 -20.43
C VAL A 71 9.11 6.49 -21.70
N GLN A 72 8.94 5.59 -22.67
CA GLN A 72 9.56 5.71 -23.99
C GLN A 72 8.48 5.93 -25.05
N SER A 73 8.29 7.18 -25.46
CA SER A 73 7.27 7.53 -26.46
C SER A 73 7.54 8.88 -27.13
N THR A 74 6.67 9.29 -28.06
CA THR A 74 6.71 10.65 -28.61
C THR A 74 6.34 11.67 -27.53
N SER A 75 6.80 12.93 -27.66
CA SER A 75 6.64 13.94 -26.61
C SER A 75 5.19 14.14 -26.16
N LYS A 76 4.21 14.10 -27.07
CA LYS A 76 2.78 14.22 -26.72
C LYS A 76 2.27 13.00 -25.94
N LYS A 77 2.65 11.79 -26.36
CA LYS A 77 2.26 10.55 -25.67
C LYS A 77 2.91 10.46 -24.30
N ALA A 78 4.20 10.81 -24.19
CA ALA A 78 4.92 10.84 -22.93
C ALA A 78 4.28 11.80 -21.93
N LYS A 79 3.93 13.02 -22.34
CA LYS A 79 3.17 13.98 -21.50
C LYS A 79 1.82 13.41 -21.03
N ASN A 80 1.08 12.76 -21.93
CA ASN A 80 -0.19 12.14 -21.55
C ASN A 80 -0.01 11.00 -20.54
N THR A 81 1.04 10.19 -20.69
CA THR A 81 1.38 9.14 -19.73
C THR A 81 1.74 9.72 -18.37
N MET A 82 2.63 10.73 -18.31
CA MET A 82 3.01 11.38 -17.04
C MET A 82 1.78 11.95 -16.32
N ASN A 83 0.91 12.68 -17.03
CA ASN A 83 -0.33 13.21 -16.45
C ASN A 83 -1.26 12.11 -15.90
N PHE A 84 -1.23 10.90 -16.45
CA PHE A 84 -1.99 9.77 -15.89
C PHE A 84 -1.38 9.29 -14.58
N TYR A 85 -0.06 9.15 -14.52
CA TYR A 85 0.65 8.70 -13.32
C TYR A 85 0.58 9.72 -12.19
N ASP A 86 0.65 11.03 -12.46
CA ASP A 86 0.41 12.05 -11.43
C ASP A 86 -0.96 11.86 -10.74
N ARG A 87 -1.99 11.46 -11.49
CA ARG A 87 -3.31 11.15 -10.92
C ARG A 87 -3.34 9.80 -10.20
N LEU A 88 -2.53 8.84 -10.64
CA LEU A 88 -2.39 7.54 -9.99
C LEU A 88 -1.73 7.72 -8.62
N ASP A 89 -0.67 8.50 -8.53
CA ASP A 89 0.07 8.78 -7.30
C ASP A 89 -0.83 9.49 -6.29
N ASN A 90 -1.62 10.46 -6.75
CA ASN A 90 -2.65 11.10 -5.91
C ASN A 90 -3.71 10.11 -5.39
N ARG A 91 -4.06 9.07 -6.16
CA ARG A 91 -4.98 8.01 -5.70
C ARG A 91 -4.33 7.11 -4.66
N ILE A 92 -3.04 6.78 -4.83
CA ILE A 92 -2.27 6.00 -3.86
C ILE A 92 -2.14 6.77 -2.55
N LYS A 93 -1.70 8.04 -2.61
CA LYS A 93 -1.62 8.94 -1.45
C LYS A 93 -2.93 8.98 -0.69
N LYS A 94 -4.03 9.25 -1.40
CA LYS A 94 -5.37 9.29 -0.81
C LYS A 94 -5.73 7.96 -0.14
N PHE A 95 -5.48 6.83 -0.81
CA PHE A 95 -5.72 5.51 -0.25
C PHE A 95 -4.93 5.27 1.04
N VAL A 96 -3.64 5.62 1.08
CA VAL A 96 -2.80 5.46 2.27
C VAL A 96 -3.31 6.32 3.43
N VAL A 97 -3.51 7.62 3.20
CA VAL A 97 -3.96 8.58 4.22
C VAL A 97 -5.36 8.21 4.74
N GLU A 98 -6.30 7.81 3.89
CA GLU A 98 -7.67 7.43 4.31
C GLU A 98 -7.74 6.13 5.11
N ASN A 99 -6.74 5.25 4.98
CA ASN A 99 -6.77 3.91 5.58
C ASN A 99 -5.77 3.74 6.73
N THR A 100 -4.97 4.76 7.04
CA THR A 100 -3.93 4.73 8.09
C THR A 100 -4.04 6.00 8.95
N ASN A 101 -3.13 6.17 9.91
CA ASN A 101 -2.99 7.41 10.68
C ASN A 101 -1.88 8.33 10.13
N ILE A 102 -1.34 8.02 8.94
CA ILE A 102 -0.35 8.86 8.26
C ILE A 102 -1.05 10.12 7.79
N SER A 103 -0.60 11.29 8.25
CA SER A 103 -1.16 12.58 7.81
C SER A 103 -0.73 12.91 6.38
N GLU A 104 -1.46 13.82 5.72
CA GLU A 104 -1.07 14.28 4.37
C GLU A 104 0.31 14.95 4.37
N GLU A 105 0.66 15.66 5.46
CA GLU A 105 1.96 16.30 5.63
C GLU A 105 3.08 15.27 5.78
N LEU A 106 2.90 14.26 6.64
CA LEU A 106 3.90 13.22 6.83
C LEU A 106 4.06 12.38 5.56
N TYR A 107 2.97 12.07 4.85
CA TYR A 107 3.06 11.40 3.57
C TYR A 107 3.89 12.23 2.57
N ALA A 108 3.61 13.53 2.46
CA ALA A 108 4.33 14.42 1.54
C ALA A 108 5.81 14.59 1.91
N GLU A 109 6.16 14.53 3.20
CA GLU A 109 7.56 14.52 3.65
C GLU A 109 8.31 13.26 3.21
N LYS A 110 7.58 12.14 3.05
CA LYS A 110 8.16 10.81 2.80
C LYS A 110 7.95 10.29 1.38
N GLU A 111 7.24 11.03 0.53
CA GLU A 111 6.73 10.51 -0.76
C GLU A 111 7.85 10.17 -1.75
N ASP A 112 9.01 10.81 -1.67
CA ASP A 112 10.18 10.58 -2.51
C ASP A 112 11.26 9.70 -1.85
N GLU A 113 10.98 9.15 -0.66
CA GLU A 113 11.88 8.27 0.07
C GLU A 113 11.51 6.79 -0.13
N GLU A 114 12.51 5.92 -0.01
CA GLU A 114 12.29 4.51 0.31
C GLU A 114 11.95 4.39 1.81
N TRP A 115 10.70 4.68 2.18
CA TRP A 115 10.26 4.75 3.58
C TRP A 115 10.05 3.36 4.21
N TYR A 116 11.14 2.75 4.67
CA TYR A 116 11.14 1.48 5.41
C TYR A 116 10.69 1.66 6.86
N MET A 117 9.90 0.70 7.33
CA MET A 117 9.32 0.65 8.68
C MET A 117 9.28 -0.80 9.17
N PHE A 118 9.33 -0.99 10.49
CA PHE A 118 8.98 -2.27 11.11
C PHE A 118 7.51 -2.25 11.55
N ALA A 119 6.81 -3.37 11.32
CA ALA A 119 5.41 -3.49 11.72
C ALA A 119 5.20 -3.28 13.22
N ASN A 120 6.10 -3.82 14.05
CA ASN A 120 6.03 -3.72 15.51
C ASN A 120 6.32 -2.32 16.07
N ASP A 121 6.91 -1.45 15.26
CA ASP A 121 7.34 -0.11 15.67
C ASP A 121 6.44 0.93 14.97
N GLU A 122 6.83 1.43 13.81
CA GLU A 122 6.09 2.46 13.09
C GLU A 122 4.77 1.92 12.51
N GLY A 123 4.74 0.67 12.07
CA GLY A 123 3.55 0.09 11.43
C GLY A 123 2.29 0.12 12.31
N LEU A 124 2.44 -0.10 13.62
CA LEU A 124 1.36 0.04 14.60
C LEU A 124 1.02 1.51 14.86
N SER A 125 2.01 2.35 15.14
CA SER A 125 1.78 3.76 15.53
C SER A 125 1.16 4.59 14.39
N LEU A 126 1.56 4.31 13.15
CA LEU A 126 1.02 4.90 11.93
C LEU A 126 -0.28 4.23 11.48
N GLY A 127 -0.77 3.22 12.20
CA GLY A 127 -2.01 2.52 11.89
C GLY A 127 -1.97 1.74 10.57
N ILE A 128 -0.80 1.41 10.04
CA ILE A 128 -0.66 0.53 8.86
C ILE A 128 -1.15 -0.88 9.22
N VAL A 129 -0.88 -1.33 10.43
CA VAL A 129 -1.46 -2.53 11.05
C VAL A 129 -2.17 -2.18 12.35
N HIS A 130 -3.12 -3.02 12.77
CA HIS A 130 -3.88 -2.84 14.00
C HIS A 130 -3.35 -3.69 15.16
N GLU A 131 -2.66 -4.79 14.86
CA GLU A 131 -2.24 -5.79 15.85
C GLU A 131 -0.96 -6.48 15.40
N ILE A 132 -0.09 -6.80 16.35
CA ILE A 132 1.07 -7.67 16.16
C ILE A 132 0.77 -9.03 16.76
N ILE A 133 1.06 -10.09 16.00
CA ILE A 133 0.76 -11.49 16.35
C ILE A 133 2.00 -12.38 16.44
#